data_AF-A0A4V5RMM1-F1
#
_entry.id   AF-A0A4V5RMM1-F1
#
_cell.length_a   1.000
_cell.length_b   1.000
_cell.length_c   1.000
_cell.angle_alpha   90.00
_cell.angle_beta   90.00
_cell.angle_gamma   90.00
#
_symmetry.space_group_name_H-M   'P 1'
#
loop_
_entity.id
_entity.type
_entity.pdbx_description
1 polymer ?
#
loop_
_entity_poly.entity_id
_entity_poly.type
_entity_poly.pdbx_seq_one_letter_code
_entity_poly.pdbx_strand_id
1 'polypeptide(L)'
;IEPLSGVVRAPMGLPRDISLSAFSQWRVSARPIAAWQLGEQVVTAVSLTNKASKRETLDPRRVTLSPRCFALRCAVSFSHPEIGNAGSPTAQATAFIVTPGPLTGYLLPS
;
A
#
# COMPACT_ATOMS: atom_id res chain seq x y z
N ILE A 1 -9.29 13.42 -19.44
CA ILE A 1 -9.11 13.33 -17.96
C ILE A 1 -8.49 14.64 -17.53
N GLU A 2 -9.16 15.40 -16.67
CA GLU A 2 -8.67 16.69 -16.18
C GLU A 2 -7.87 16.47 -14.88
N PRO A 3 -6.71 17.15 -14.69
CA PRO A 3 -5.91 17.02 -13.48
C PRO A 3 -6.66 17.60 -12.28
N LEU A 4 -6.64 16.87 -11.16
CA LEU A 4 -7.16 17.36 -9.89
C LEU A 4 -6.23 18.46 -9.35
N SER A 5 -6.79 19.65 -9.11
CA SER A 5 -6.01 20.81 -8.63
C SER A 5 -5.26 20.47 -7.33
N GLY A 6 -3.98 20.87 -7.28
CA GLY A 6 -3.09 20.61 -6.14
C GLY A 6 -2.53 19.19 -6.05
N VAL A 7 -2.97 18.25 -6.91
CA VAL A 7 -2.45 16.88 -6.94
C VAL A 7 -1.38 16.73 -8.01
N VAL A 8 -0.19 16.32 -7.59
CA VAL A 8 0.94 16.04 -8.48
C VAL A 8 1.38 14.59 -8.37
N ARG A 9 2.01 14.06 -9.42
CA ARG A 9 2.64 12.73 -9.35
C ARG A 9 3.87 12.81 -8.44
N ALA A 10 3.98 11.88 -7.50
CA ALA A 10 5.14 11.77 -6.64
C ALA A 10 6.09 10.67 -7.17
N PRO A 11 7.41 10.87 -7.14
CA PRO A 11 8.36 9.80 -7.42
C PRO A 11 8.22 8.71 -6.35
N MET A 12 8.10 7.45 -6.77
CA MET A 12 7.93 6.36 -5.81
C MET A 12 9.25 6.04 -5.11
N GLY A 13 10.35 5.85 -5.85
CA GLY A 13 11.65 5.49 -5.23
C GLY A 13 11.57 4.26 -4.32
N LEU A 14 10.62 3.36 -4.58
CA LEU A 14 10.33 2.18 -3.79
C LEU A 14 10.86 0.92 -4.48
N PRO A 15 11.21 -0.13 -3.72
CA PRO A 15 11.46 -1.46 -4.28
C PRO A 15 10.27 -1.96 -5.10
N ARG A 16 10.55 -2.87 -6.05
CA ARG A 16 9.52 -3.47 -6.90
C ARG A 16 8.48 -4.26 -6.11
N ASP A 17 8.88 -4.83 -4.97
CA ASP A 17 8.00 -5.56 -4.06
C ASP A 17 8.32 -5.12 -2.62
N ILE A 18 7.30 -4.64 -1.91
CA ILE A 18 7.40 -4.17 -0.52
C ILE A 18 6.64 -5.10 0.44
N SER A 19 6.32 -6.33 0.01
CA SER A 19 5.53 -7.28 0.80
C SER A 19 6.14 -7.56 2.16
N LEU A 20 7.47 -7.76 2.24
CA LEU A 20 8.16 -8.01 3.51
C LEU A 20 8.17 -6.78 4.42
N SER A 21 8.34 -5.58 3.87
CA SER A 21 8.43 -4.33 4.63
C SER A 21 7.09 -3.81 5.15
N ALA A 22 5.98 -4.09 4.45
CA ALA A 22 4.67 -3.47 4.74
C ALA A 22 3.51 -4.46 4.91
N PHE A 23 3.56 -5.62 4.26
CA PHE A 23 2.45 -6.57 4.17
C PHE A 23 2.80 -7.97 4.67
N SER A 24 3.78 -8.08 5.58
CA SER A 24 4.31 -9.34 6.10
C SER A 24 3.27 -10.23 6.79
N GLN A 25 2.13 -9.65 7.18
CA GLN A 25 1.00 -10.35 7.77
C GLN A 25 0.18 -11.19 6.77
N TRP A 26 0.43 -11.04 5.46
CA TRP A 26 -0.24 -11.77 4.40
C TRP A 26 0.76 -12.36 3.41
N ARG A 27 0.41 -13.50 2.81
CA ARG A 27 1.20 -14.12 1.73
C ARG A 27 0.84 -13.47 0.39
N VAL A 28 1.30 -12.25 0.16
CA VAL A 28 1.02 -11.45 -1.04
C VAL A 28 2.31 -11.00 -1.73
N SER A 29 2.26 -10.73 -3.03
CA SER A 29 3.21 -9.78 -3.64
C SER A 29 2.61 -8.37 -3.55
N ALA A 30 3.41 -7.38 -3.16
CA ALA A 30 2.93 -6.01 -2.94
C ALA A 30 3.75 -5.03 -3.77
N ARG A 31 3.24 -4.62 -4.94
CA ARG A 31 3.96 -3.80 -5.92
C ARG A 31 3.45 -2.36 -5.91
N PRO A 32 4.28 -1.37 -5.56
CA PRO A 32 3.91 0.03 -5.75
C PRO A 32 3.62 0.30 -7.24
N ILE A 33 2.48 0.90 -7.55
CA ILE A 33 2.04 1.15 -8.94
C ILE A 33 1.91 2.64 -9.25
N ALA A 34 1.66 3.48 -8.25
CA ALA A 34 1.60 4.93 -8.42
C ALA A 34 1.73 5.64 -7.06
N ALA A 35 2.16 6.89 -7.10
CA ALA A 35 2.08 7.79 -5.95
C ALA A 35 1.67 9.19 -6.41
N TRP A 36 0.92 9.87 -5.54
CA TRP A 36 0.45 11.24 -5.73
C TRP A 36 0.66 12.03 -4.46
N GLN A 37 0.93 13.32 -4.60
CA GLN A 37 1.11 14.25 -3.51
C GLN A 37 0.06 15.35 -3.54
N LEU A 38 -0.48 15.69 -2.37
CA LEU A 38 -1.33 16.85 -2.12
C LEU A 38 -0.84 17.54 -0.83
N GLY A 39 -0.27 18.74 -0.97
CA GLY A 39 0.43 19.39 0.14
C GLY A 39 1.57 18.51 0.67
N GLU A 40 1.56 18.25 1.98
CA GLU A 40 2.56 17.40 2.65
C GLU A 40 2.21 15.90 2.62
N GLN A 41 1.03 15.53 2.13
CA GLN A 41 0.57 14.15 2.12
C GLN A 41 0.92 13.49 0.80
N VAL A 42 1.47 12.27 0.88
CA VAL A 42 1.66 11.38 -0.26
C VAL A 42 0.75 10.18 -0.08
N VAL A 43 -0.04 9.87 -1.10
CA VAL A 43 -0.76 8.60 -1.22
C VAL A 43 -0.01 7.71 -2.20
N THR A 44 0.34 6.49 -1.75
CA THR A 44 0.96 5.46 -2.59
C THR A 44 -0.04 4.34 -2.80
N ALA A 45 -0.36 4.04 -4.07
CA ALA A 45 -1.13 2.87 -4.47
C ALA A 45 -0.21 1.67 -4.64
N VAL A 46 -0.56 0.56 -4.01
CA VAL A 46 0.18 -0.70 -4.02
C VAL A 46 -0.74 -1.81 -4.49
N SER A 47 -0.40 -2.43 -5.62
CA SER A 47 -1.09 -3.61 -6.13
C SER A 47 -0.72 -4.81 -5.28
N LEU A 48 -1.73 -5.43 -4.68
CA LEU A 48 -1.60 -6.68 -3.94
C LEU A 48 -2.06 -7.84 -4.83
N THR A 49 -1.31 -8.93 -4.81
CA THR A 49 -1.72 -10.19 -5.43
C THR A 49 -1.55 -11.32 -4.42
N ASN A 50 -2.65 -12.00 -4.09
CA ASN A 50 -2.61 -13.11 -3.16
C ASN A 50 -1.83 -14.30 -3.73
N LYS A 51 -0.95 -14.87 -2.91
CA LYS A 51 -0.14 -16.06 -3.21
C LYS A 51 -0.54 -17.26 -2.34
N ALA A 52 -1.53 -17.11 -1.46
CA ALA A 52 -2.11 -18.19 -0.67
C ALA A 52 -3.22 -18.90 -1.46
N SER A 53 -3.42 -20.19 -1.18
CA SER A 53 -4.54 -20.98 -1.72
C SER A 53 -5.89 -20.67 -1.07
N LYS A 54 -5.92 -19.74 -0.11
CA LYS A 54 -7.12 -19.32 0.62
C LYS A 54 -7.37 -17.82 0.47
N ARG A 55 -8.63 -17.43 0.69
CA ARG A 55 -9.05 -16.04 0.85
C ARG A 55 -8.45 -15.45 2.12
N GLU A 56 -8.11 -14.16 2.09
CA GLU A 56 -7.56 -13.42 3.23
C GLU A 56 -8.35 -12.13 3.46
N THR A 57 -8.59 -11.78 4.72
CA THR A 57 -9.17 -10.49 5.11
C THR A 57 -8.07 -9.43 5.17
N LEU A 58 -8.33 -8.27 4.57
CA LEU A 58 -7.42 -7.13 4.52
C LEU A 58 -7.83 -6.09 5.58
N ASP A 59 -7.39 -6.28 6.82
CA ASP A 59 -7.53 -5.30 7.89
C ASP A 59 -6.40 -4.24 7.80
N PRO A 60 -6.71 -2.94 7.60
CA PRO A 60 -5.69 -1.88 7.48
C PRO A 60 -4.71 -1.83 8.66
N ARG A 61 -5.16 -2.22 9.85
CA ARG A 61 -4.35 -2.20 11.08
C ARG A 61 -3.27 -3.27 11.10
N ARG A 62 -3.33 -4.25 10.20
CA ARG A 62 -2.32 -5.30 10.06
C ARG A 62 -1.20 -4.92 9.08
N VAL A 63 -1.32 -3.80 8.37
CA VAL A 63 -0.21 -3.25 7.58
C VAL A 63 0.88 -2.79 8.54
N THR A 64 2.09 -3.30 8.33
CA THR A 64 3.21 -3.06 9.23
C THR A 64 4.03 -1.89 8.72
N LEU A 65 3.98 -0.75 9.39
CA LEU A 65 4.77 0.44 9.03
C LEU A 65 5.69 0.81 10.20
N SER A 66 6.69 1.64 9.94
CA SER A 66 7.61 2.13 10.97
C SER A 66 6.86 2.82 12.12
N PRO A 67 7.43 2.88 13.34
CA PRO A 67 6.82 3.56 14.48
C PRO A 67 6.48 5.04 14.21
N ARG A 68 7.22 5.69 13.30
CA ARG A 68 6.93 7.06 12.85
C ARG A 68 5.53 7.19 12.26
N CYS A 69 4.99 6.15 11.63
CA CYS A 69 3.65 6.20 11.06
C CYS A 69 2.56 6.38 12.11
N PHE A 70 2.74 5.78 13.27
CA PHE A 70 1.81 5.93 14.39
C PHE A 70 1.83 7.37 14.91
N ALA A 71 3.02 7.94 15.09
CA ALA A 71 3.19 9.32 15.54
C ALA A 71 2.69 10.37 14.53
N LEU A 72 2.85 10.09 13.23
CA LEU A 72 2.58 11.03 12.14
C LEU A 72 1.24 10.77 11.42
N ARG A 73 0.34 9.98 12.04
CA ARG A 73 -1.04 9.72 11.59
C ARG A 73 -1.14 9.19 10.16
N CYS A 74 -0.35 8.17 9.83
CA CYS A 74 -0.53 7.45 8.58
C CYS A 74 -1.92 6.80 8.51
N ALA A 75 -2.42 6.64 7.28
CA ALA A 75 -3.67 5.93 7.01
C ALA A 75 -3.46 4.86 5.96
N VAL A 76 -4.25 3.80 6.05
CA VAL A 76 -4.27 2.71 5.07
C VAL A 76 -5.72 2.39 4.74
N SER A 77 -6.00 2.18 3.46
CA SER A 77 -7.25 1.60 3.00
C SER A 77 -7.00 0.56 1.90
N PHE A 78 -7.99 -0.27 1.66
CA PHE A 78 -7.97 -1.24 0.57
C PHE A 78 -9.17 -1.02 -0.34
N SER A 79 -9.01 -1.28 -1.65
CA SER A 79 -10.11 -1.23 -2.61
C SER A 79 -11.21 -2.24 -2.30
N HIS A 80 -10.84 -3.36 -1.67
CA HIS A 80 -11.74 -4.40 -1.17
C HIS A 80 -11.30 -4.86 0.23
N PRO A 81 -12.23 -5.24 1.12
CA PRO A 81 -11.88 -5.68 2.48
C PRO A 81 -11.28 -7.10 2.52
N GLU A 82 -11.24 -7.78 1.40
CA GLU A 82 -10.77 -9.16 1.26
C GLU A 82 -10.11 -9.37 -0.11
N ILE A 83 -9.25 -10.37 -0.18
CA ILE A 83 -8.60 -10.82 -1.42
C ILE A 83 -8.83 -12.32 -1.56
N GLY A 84 -9.32 -12.73 -2.73
CA GLY A 84 -9.57 -14.13 -3.06
C GLY A 84 -8.28 -14.95 -3.10
N ASN A 85 -8.43 -16.28 -3.19
CA ASN A 85 -7.29 -17.19 -3.31
C ASN A 85 -6.48 -16.94 -4.58
N ALA A 86 -5.22 -17.35 -4.57
CA ALA A 86 -4.33 -17.27 -5.72
C ALA A 86 -4.97 -17.92 -6.97
N GLY A 87 -4.85 -17.23 -8.11
CA GLY A 87 -5.42 -17.66 -9.39
C GLY A 87 -6.89 -17.31 -9.60
N SER A 88 -7.61 -16.86 -8.58
CA SER A 88 -9.01 -16.43 -8.72
C SER A 88 -9.13 -15.02 -9.35
N PRO A 89 -10.28 -14.65 -9.95
CA PRO A 89 -10.53 -13.29 -10.44
C PRO A 89 -10.46 -12.21 -9.36
N THR A 90 -10.63 -12.61 -8.09
CA THR A 90 -10.59 -11.70 -6.93
C THR A 90 -9.26 -11.78 -6.18
N ALA A 91 -8.23 -12.42 -6.76
CA ALA A 91 -6.90 -12.56 -6.17
C ALA A 91 -6.08 -11.26 -6.10
N GLN A 92 -6.67 -10.11 -6.48
CA GLN A 92 -6.02 -8.81 -6.51
C GLN A 92 -6.84 -7.77 -5.76
N ALA A 93 -6.14 -6.86 -5.09
CA ALA A 93 -6.70 -5.66 -4.48
C ALA A 93 -5.66 -4.55 -4.56
N THR A 94 -6.08 -3.30 -4.38
CA THR A 94 -5.15 -2.17 -4.26
C THR A 94 -5.18 -1.65 -2.83
N ALA A 95 -4.01 -1.52 -2.21
CA ALA A 95 -3.84 -0.79 -0.97
C ALA A 95 -3.48 0.67 -1.27
N PHE A 96 -4.04 1.60 -0.51
CA PHE A 96 -3.67 3.01 -0.54
C PHE A 96 -3.06 3.36 0.81
N ILE A 97 -1.78 3.74 0.81
CA ILE A 97 -1.05 4.13 2.02
C ILE A 97 -0.82 5.64 1.96
N VAL A 98 -1.28 6.35 2.98
CA VAL A 98 -1.12 7.79 3.13
C VAL A 98 -0.06 8.07 4.18
N THR A 99 0.98 8.81 3.80
CA THR A 99 2.12 9.18 4.64
C THR A 99 2.42 10.68 4.51
N PRO A 100 2.93 11.35 5.54
CA PRO A 100 3.53 12.69 5.39
C PRO A 100 4.87 12.58 4.66
N GLY A 101 4.89 12.93 3.37
CA GLY A 101 6.02 12.67 2.48
C GLY A 101 6.13 11.22 1.99
N PRO A 102 7.21 10.85 1.27
CA PRO A 102 7.33 9.59 0.55
C PRO A 102 7.27 8.33 1.44
N LEU A 103 6.59 7.28 0.97
CA LEU A 103 6.40 6.02 1.70
C LEU A 103 7.72 5.34 2.09
N THR A 104 8.80 5.52 1.32
CA THR A 104 10.12 4.93 1.59
C THR A 104 10.63 5.24 3.00
N GLY A 105 10.34 6.43 3.55
CA GLY A 105 10.73 6.82 4.90
C GLY A 105 9.93 6.13 6.02
N TYR A 106 8.91 5.36 5.67
CA TYR A 106 7.98 4.72 6.60
C TYR A 106 7.96 3.19 6.52
N LEU A 107 8.70 2.59 5.60
CA LEU A 107 8.84 1.14 5.48
C LEU A 107 9.76 0.57 6.56
N LEU A 108 9.50 -0.67 6.98
CA LEU A 108 10.45 -1.42 7.78
C LEU A 108 11.60 -1.95 6.90
N PRO A 109 12.82 -2.11 7.47
CA PRO A 109 13.89 -2.85 6.82
C PRO A 109 13.40 -4.26 6.42
N SER A 110 13.67 -4.65 5.19
CA SER A 110 13.38 -5.99 4.64
C SER A 110 14.58 -6.90 4.71
#